data_AF-A0A1X1X8S5-F1
#
_entry.id   AF-A0A1X1X8S5-F1
#
_cell.length_a   1.000
_cell.length_b   1.000
_cell.length_c   1.000
_cell.angle_alpha   90.00
_cell.angle_beta   90.00
_cell.angle_gamma   90.00
#
_symmetry.space_group_name_H-M   'P 1'
#
loop_
_entity.id
_entity.type
_entity.pdbx_description
1 polymer ?
#
loop_
_entity_poly.entity_id
_entity_poly.type
_entity_poly.pdbx_seq_one_letter_code
_entity_poly.pdbx_strand_id
1 'polypeptide(L)'
;MRTLRGIELVRLGRWPAKTGIMRTTTQDLVSAIEAFNAGVVHRPALKLGHVEPLGEGDPAVGYVDAMRLSADGQALLADFVGVPAKLAEIMQYAYPQRSIEAAYDFRDQDGREWPMVILAVALLGAHGPAVTSLKSLADVEDLYAARARDCAVKVAAARRRRTQLTSKGIR
;
A
#
# COMPACT_ATOMS: atom_id res chain seq x y z
N MET A 1 -2.78 14.10 8.08
CA MET A 1 -2.40 12.97 7.21
C MET A 1 -3.18 11.72 7.59
N ARG A 2 -3.27 10.73 6.71
CA ARG A 2 -3.97 9.46 6.90
C ARG A 2 -3.02 8.29 6.59
N THR A 3 -3.39 7.11 7.10
CA THR A 3 -2.77 5.84 6.73
C THR A 3 -3.85 4.94 6.16
N LEU A 4 -3.64 4.44 4.96
CA LEU A 4 -4.43 3.38 4.35
C LEU A 4 -3.65 2.08 4.48
N ARG A 5 -4.30 1.00 4.89
CA ARG A 5 -3.63 -0.25 5.22
C ARG A 5 -3.97 -1.35 4.23
N GLY A 6 -3.07 -2.30 4.03
CA GLY A 6 -3.36 -3.53 3.30
C GLY A 6 -3.75 -3.32 1.84
N ILE A 7 -3.15 -2.32 1.20
CA ILE A 7 -3.32 -2.07 -0.22
C ILE A 7 -2.48 -3.07 -0.99
N GLU A 8 -3.11 -3.85 -1.87
CA GLU A 8 -2.39 -4.69 -2.83
C GLU A 8 -1.51 -3.79 -3.72
N LEU A 9 -0.27 -4.17 -3.99
CA LEU A 9 0.65 -3.45 -4.87
C LEU A 9 0.78 -4.16 -6.22
N VAL A 10 0.97 -5.48 -6.18
CA VAL A 10 1.17 -6.34 -7.35
C VAL A 10 0.73 -7.77 -7.02
N ARG A 11 0.31 -8.53 -8.04
CA ARG A 11 -0.07 -9.94 -7.93
C ARG A 11 0.80 -10.84 -8.79
N LEU A 12 0.94 -12.09 -8.37
CA LEU A 12 1.51 -13.14 -9.19
C LEU A 12 0.79 -13.22 -10.52
N GLY A 13 1.54 -13.48 -11.59
CA GLY A 13 0.97 -13.67 -12.91
C GLY A 13 1.81 -13.09 -14.04
N ARG A 14 1.15 -12.95 -15.18
CA ARG A 14 1.73 -12.44 -16.42
C ARG A 14 0.84 -11.32 -16.93
N TRP A 15 1.38 -10.11 -17.00
CA TRP A 15 0.62 -8.89 -17.21
C TRP A 15 1.14 -8.15 -18.45
N PRO A 16 0.26 -7.71 -19.37
CA PRO A 16 0.67 -6.83 -20.46
C PRO A 16 0.93 -5.43 -19.89
N ALA A 17 2.20 -5.03 -19.82
CA ALA A 17 2.63 -3.68 -19.47
C ALA A 17 3.06 -2.91 -20.73
N LYS A 18 3.15 -1.59 -20.62
CA LYS A 18 3.61 -0.71 -21.72
C LYS A 18 5.01 -1.08 -22.21
N THR A 19 5.86 -1.59 -21.32
CA THR A 19 7.23 -2.03 -21.59
C THR A 19 7.35 -3.49 -22.04
N GLY A 20 6.22 -4.18 -22.22
CA GLY A 20 6.17 -5.59 -22.59
C GLY A 20 5.49 -6.45 -21.54
N ILE A 21 5.74 -7.75 -21.61
CA ILE A 21 5.16 -8.69 -20.66
C ILE A 21 5.91 -8.60 -19.33
N MET A 22 5.20 -8.17 -18.29
CA MET A 22 5.66 -8.27 -16.91
C MET A 22 5.28 -9.64 -16.35
N ARG A 23 6.26 -10.39 -15.84
CA ARG A 23 6.01 -11.65 -15.13
C ARG A 23 6.35 -11.44 -13.66
N THR A 24 5.38 -11.66 -12.78
CA THR A 24 5.56 -11.56 -11.34
C THR A 24 5.50 -12.96 -10.74
N THR A 25 6.57 -13.35 -10.05
CA THR A 25 6.75 -14.65 -9.40
C THR A 25 6.76 -14.50 -7.87
N THR A 26 6.63 -15.62 -7.16
CA THR A 26 6.73 -15.65 -5.70
C THR A 26 8.09 -15.16 -5.21
N GLN A 27 9.17 -15.50 -5.94
CA GLN A 27 10.52 -15.02 -5.65
C GLN A 27 10.60 -13.49 -5.73
N ASP A 28 9.92 -12.89 -6.69
CA ASP A 28 9.87 -11.42 -6.81
C ASP A 28 9.16 -10.80 -5.60
N LEU A 29 7.99 -11.33 -5.20
CA LEU A 29 7.25 -10.80 -4.06
C LEU A 29 8.05 -10.89 -2.75
N VAL A 30 8.74 -12.02 -2.53
CA VAL A 30 9.61 -12.21 -1.36
C VAL A 30 10.82 -11.26 -1.43
N SER A 31 11.46 -11.15 -2.59
CA SER A 31 12.59 -10.25 -2.81
C SER A 31 12.24 -8.80 -2.51
N ALA A 32 11.06 -8.33 -2.95
CA ALA A 32 10.58 -6.98 -2.66
C ALA A 32 10.43 -6.71 -1.15
N ILE A 33 9.93 -7.68 -0.39
CA ILE A 33 9.79 -7.57 1.07
C ILE A 33 11.17 -7.53 1.75
N GLU A 34 12.08 -8.43 1.34
CA GLU A 34 13.43 -8.47 1.89
C GLU A 34 14.22 -7.20 1.56
N ALA A 35 14.12 -6.69 0.33
CA ALA A 35 14.77 -5.45 -0.10
C ALA A 35 14.25 -4.25 0.69
N PHE A 36 12.93 -4.20 0.93
CA PHE A 36 12.31 -3.18 1.77
C PHE A 36 12.84 -3.23 3.22
N ASN A 37 12.91 -4.42 3.82
CA ASN A 37 13.42 -4.61 5.18
C ASN A 37 14.91 -4.33 5.31
N ALA A 38 15.69 -4.60 4.26
CA ALA A 38 17.11 -4.28 4.18
C ALA A 38 17.38 -2.79 3.92
N GLY A 39 16.34 -1.98 3.63
CA GLY A 39 16.48 -0.56 3.39
C GLY A 39 17.11 -0.22 2.04
N VAL A 40 17.04 -1.13 1.05
CA VAL A 40 17.57 -0.92 -0.31
C VAL A 40 16.96 0.34 -0.93
N VAL A 41 15.67 0.57 -0.69
CA VAL A 41 14.99 1.83 -0.96
C VAL A 41 14.41 2.34 0.35
N HIS A 42 14.80 3.55 0.74
CA HIS A 42 14.25 4.19 1.92
C HIS A 42 12.78 4.56 1.67
N ARG A 43 11.84 3.71 2.11
CA ARG A 43 10.38 3.92 2.08
C ARG A 43 9.88 4.42 0.72
N PRO A 44 9.55 3.50 -0.21
CA PRO A 44 9.14 3.86 -1.57
C PRO A 44 8.07 4.96 -1.60
N ALA A 45 8.28 5.96 -2.44
CA ALA A 45 7.40 7.14 -2.49
C ALA A 45 6.03 6.80 -3.08
N LEU A 46 4.99 7.45 -2.57
CA LEU A 46 3.67 7.49 -3.21
C LEU A 46 3.59 8.72 -4.12
N LYS A 47 3.20 8.52 -5.38
CA LYS A 47 3.21 9.55 -6.43
C LYS A 47 1.82 9.73 -7.05
N LEU A 48 1.58 10.88 -7.68
CA LEU A 48 0.40 11.10 -8.51
C LEU A 48 0.72 10.77 -9.96
N GLY A 49 0.17 9.67 -10.47
CA GLY A 49 0.44 9.20 -11.83
C GLY A 49 1.85 8.66 -12.04
N HIS A 50 2.11 8.22 -13.26
CA HIS A 50 3.46 7.98 -13.75
C HIS A 50 4.02 9.28 -14.28
N VAL A 51 5.18 9.68 -13.78
CA VAL A 51 6.02 10.68 -14.43
C VAL A 51 7.08 9.90 -15.18
N GLU A 52 7.12 10.07 -16.50
CA GLU A 52 8.16 9.50 -17.34
C GLU A 52 9.13 10.63 -17.73
N PRO A 53 10.46 10.47 -17.53
CA PRO A 53 11.14 9.28 -16.99
C PRO A 53 11.01 9.14 -15.46
N LEU A 54 11.25 7.92 -14.97
CA LEU A 54 11.25 7.60 -13.53
C LEU A 54 12.15 8.58 -12.76
N GLY A 55 11.57 9.39 -11.87
CA GLY A 55 12.32 10.21 -10.93
C GLY A 55 12.26 11.73 -11.10
N GLU A 56 11.42 12.27 -11.99
CA GLU A 56 11.27 13.72 -12.07
C GLU A 56 10.37 14.30 -10.97
N GLY A 57 10.97 15.15 -10.13
CA GLY A 57 10.46 16.41 -9.53
C GLY A 57 9.23 16.41 -8.62
N ASP A 58 8.31 15.47 -8.75
CA ASP A 58 7.01 15.58 -8.10
C ASP A 58 7.10 15.34 -6.58
N PRO A 59 6.38 16.13 -5.77
CA PRO A 59 6.34 15.91 -4.34
C PRO A 59 5.70 14.55 -4.04
N ALA A 60 6.35 13.77 -3.17
CA ALA A 60 5.73 12.57 -2.63
C ALA A 60 4.46 12.94 -1.86
N VAL A 61 3.36 12.24 -2.14
CA VAL A 61 2.08 12.40 -1.44
C VAL A 61 1.90 11.37 -0.32
N GLY A 62 3.01 10.79 0.14
CA GLY A 62 3.07 9.72 1.12
C GLY A 62 4.19 8.75 0.80
N TYR A 63 4.23 7.63 1.52
CA TYR A 63 5.19 6.56 1.28
C TYR A 63 4.57 5.20 1.61
N VAL A 64 5.20 4.16 1.08
CA VAL A 64 4.87 2.76 1.31
C VAL A 64 5.56 2.26 2.57
N ASP A 65 4.83 1.52 3.40
CA ASP A 65 5.34 0.88 4.63
C ASP A 65 4.68 -0.49 4.85
N ALA A 66 5.18 -1.28 5.80
CA ALA A 66 4.60 -2.56 6.24
C ALA A 66 4.30 -3.55 5.09
N MET A 67 5.27 -3.71 4.19
CA MET A 67 5.19 -4.67 3.08
C MET A 67 5.09 -6.12 3.59
N ARG A 68 4.17 -6.88 3.01
CA ARG A 68 3.89 -8.27 3.39
C ARG A 68 3.14 -9.01 2.29
N LEU A 69 3.17 -10.34 2.32
CA LEU A 69 2.31 -11.14 1.45
C LEU A 69 0.84 -11.08 1.91
N SER A 70 -0.07 -11.24 0.97
CA SER A 70 -1.47 -11.59 1.25
C SER A 70 -1.56 -12.96 1.91
N ALA A 71 -2.70 -13.23 2.56
CA ALA A 71 -2.91 -14.50 3.28
C ALA A 71 -2.81 -15.75 2.38
N ASP A 72 -3.17 -15.62 1.10
CA ASP A 72 -3.05 -16.66 0.07
C ASP A 72 -1.67 -16.67 -0.63
N GLY A 73 -0.77 -15.75 -0.27
CA GLY A 73 0.55 -15.60 -0.87
C GLY A 73 0.54 -15.13 -2.33
N GLN A 74 -0.61 -14.71 -2.88
CA GLN A 74 -0.76 -14.35 -4.30
C GLN A 74 -0.51 -12.88 -4.60
N ALA A 75 -0.41 -12.03 -3.58
CA ALA A 75 -0.25 -10.59 -3.73
C ALA A 75 0.76 -10.03 -2.73
N LEU A 76 1.46 -8.96 -3.13
CA LEU A 76 2.18 -8.09 -2.22
C LEU A 76 1.23 -7.01 -1.70
N LEU A 77 1.12 -6.88 -0.39
CA LEU A 77 0.35 -5.85 0.31
C LEU A 77 1.29 -4.85 0.97
N ALA A 78 0.84 -3.60 1.10
CA ALA A 78 1.52 -2.59 1.91
C ALA A 78 0.54 -1.55 2.47
N ASP A 79 1.03 -0.72 3.37
CA ASP A 79 0.30 0.42 3.91
C ASP A 79 0.79 1.71 3.22
N PHE A 80 -0.13 2.59 2.83
CA PHE A 80 0.18 3.95 2.40
C PHE A 80 0.14 4.88 3.59
N VAL A 81 1.28 5.46 3.96
CA VAL A 81 1.47 6.28 5.16
C VAL A 81 1.77 7.73 4.77
N GLY A 82 1.35 8.67 5.62
CA GLY A 82 1.64 10.10 5.40
C GLY A 82 0.76 10.75 4.35
N VAL A 83 -0.32 10.09 3.89
CA VAL A 83 -1.18 10.58 2.82
C VAL A 83 -1.89 11.88 3.26
N PRO A 84 -1.85 12.98 2.48
CA PRO A 84 -2.64 14.18 2.77
C PRO A 84 -4.11 13.85 2.97
N ALA A 85 -4.76 14.45 3.97
CA ALA A 85 -6.12 14.08 4.34
C ALA A 85 -7.13 14.30 3.20
N LYS A 86 -7.02 15.44 2.50
CA LYS A 86 -7.84 15.74 1.32
C LYS A 86 -7.62 14.75 0.18
N LEU A 87 -6.38 14.31 -0.04
CA LEU A 87 -6.11 13.29 -1.05
C LEU A 87 -6.75 11.95 -0.66
N ALA A 88 -6.60 11.54 0.61
CA ALA A 88 -7.19 10.30 1.10
C ALA A 88 -8.73 10.27 0.99
N GLU A 89 -9.39 11.42 1.13
CA GLU A 89 -10.85 11.56 0.94
C GLU A 89 -11.28 11.31 -0.51
N ILE A 90 -10.44 11.70 -1.47
CA ILE A 90 -10.79 11.64 -2.90
C ILE A 90 -10.20 10.44 -3.64
N MET A 91 -9.16 9.81 -3.09
CA MET A 91 -8.33 8.86 -3.85
C MET A 91 -9.12 7.67 -4.36
N GLN A 92 -10.13 7.21 -3.64
CA GLN A 92 -10.95 6.06 -4.06
C GLN A 92 -11.66 6.28 -5.41
N TYR A 93 -11.97 7.52 -5.79
CA TYR A 93 -12.64 7.85 -7.05
C TYR A 93 -11.75 8.62 -8.04
N ALA A 94 -10.85 9.48 -7.55
CA ALA A 94 -9.94 10.24 -8.40
C ALA A 94 -8.73 9.40 -8.84
N TYR A 95 -8.32 8.44 -8.01
CA TYR A 95 -7.20 7.55 -8.24
C TYR A 95 -7.57 6.11 -7.81
N PRO A 96 -8.60 5.49 -8.41
CA PRO A 96 -9.11 4.19 -7.98
C PRO A 96 -8.07 3.07 -8.14
N GLN A 97 -7.01 3.32 -8.92
CA GLN A 97 -6.00 2.33 -9.26
C GLN A 97 -4.62 2.79 -8.79
N ARG A 98 -3.65 1.88 -8.90
CA ARG A 98 -2.24 2.14 -8.63
C ARG A 98 -1.37 1.19 -9.42
N SER A 99 -0.13 1.58 -9.64
CA SER A 99 0.88 0.75 -10.28
C SER A 99 2.20 0.85 -9.52
N ILE A 100 2.93 -0.25 -9.43
CA ILE A 100 4.27 -0.25 -8.86
C ILE A 100 5.27 0.30 -9.88
N GLU A 101 6.29 0.95 -9.37
CA GLU A 101 7.55 1.14 -10.07
C GLU A 101 8.58 0.22 -9.44
N ALA A 102 9.09 -0.72 -10.22
CA ALA A 102 10.03 -1.73 -9.76
C ALA A 102 11.29 -1.77 -10.61
N ALA A 103 12.41 -2.04 -9.95
CA ALA A 103 13.61 -2.52 -10.61
C ALA A 103 13.65 -4.06 -10.52
N TYR A 104 14.02 -4.71 -11.62
CA TYR A 104 14.26 -6.14 -11.69
C TYR A 104 15.75 -6.40 -11.83
N ASP A 105 16.22 -7.54 -11.31
CA ASP A 105 17.63 -7.93 -11.29
C ASP A 105 18.54 -6.80 -10.75
N PHE A 106 18.05 -6.12 -9.71
CA PHE A 106 18.70 -4.95 -9.14
C PHE A 106 19.89 -5.36 -8.29
N ARG A 107 21.05 -4.78 -8.54
CA ARG A 107 22.25 -4.98 -7.72
C ARG A 107 22.47 -3.77 -6.81
N ASP A 108 22.53 -4.01 -5.51
CA ASP A 108 22.80 -2.96 -4.53
C ASP A 108 24.30 -2.61 -4.43
N GLN A 109 24.63 -1.60 -3.61
CA GLN A 109 25.99 -1.14 -3.38
C GLN A 109 26.92 -2.19 -2.75
N ASP A 110 26.36 -3.18 -2.05
CA ASP A 110 27.09 -4.27 -1.41
C ASP A 110 27.27 -5.45 -2.36
N GLY A 111 26.72 -5.35 -3.58
CA GLY A 111 26.81 -6.33 -4.64
C GLY A 111 25.79 -7.46 -4.54
N ARG A 112 24.81 -7.37 -3.62
CA ARG A 112 23.72 -8.33 -3.55
C ARG A 112 22.72 -8.06 -4.68
N GLU A 113 22.26 -9.14 -5.30
CA GLU A 113 21.23 -9.09 -6.32
C GLU A 113 19.84 -9.30 -5.71
N TRP A 114 18.89 -8.50 -6.20
CA TRP A 114 17.52 -8.46 -5.77
C TRP A 114 16.63 -8.69 -7.00
N PRO A 115 15.96 -9.86 -7.08
CA PRO A 115 15.05 -10.15 -8.20
C PRO A 115 14.02 -9.06 -8.49
N MET A 116 13.46 -8.43 -7.44
CA MET A 116 12.56 -7.29 -7.58
C MET A 116 12.71 -6.35 -6.39
N VAL A 117 12.80 -5.05 -6.68
CA VAL A 117 12.82 -3.97 -5.67
C VAL A 117 11.72 -2.97 -6.01
N ILE A 118 10.87 -2.64 -5.05
CA ILE A 118 9.87 -1.58 -5.21
C ILE A 118 10.54 -0.23 -4.99
N LEU A 119 10.54 0.61 -6.02
CA LEU A 119 11.11 1.96 -5.99
C LEU A 119 10.06 3.00 -5.56
N ALA A 120 8.82 2.85 -6.06
CA ALA A 120 7.71 3.74 -5.76
C ALA A 120 6.36 3.11 -6.12
N VAL A 121 5.27 3.82 -5.81
CA VAL A 121 3.90 3.50 -6.22
C VAL A 121 3.24 4.74 -6.82
N ALA A 122 2.74 4.61 -8.04
CA ALA A 122 1.95 5.62 -8.73
C ALA A 122 0.46 5.43 -8.44
N LEU A 123 -0.22 6.47 -7.98
CA LEU A 123 -1.68 6.54 -7.89
C LEU A 123 -2.27 6.85 -9.27
N LEU A 124 -3.20 6.03 -9.75
CA LEU A 124 -3.69 6.05 -11.12
C LEU A 124 -5.18 6.38 -11.20
N GLY A 125 -5.50 7.38 -12.03
CA GLY A 125 -6.85 7.82 -12.36
C GLY A 125 -7.34 7.24 -13.70
N ALA A 126 -7.36 8.09 -14.74
CA ALA A 126 -7.88 7.74 -16.06
C ALA A 126 -7.12 6.62 -16.77
N HIS A 127 -5.83 6.43 -16.48
CA HIS A 127 -5.03 5.34 -17.01
C HIS A 127 -5.04 4.15 -16.06
N GLY A 128 -5.33 2.95 -16.56
CA GLY A 128 -5.34 1.73 -15.76
C GLY A 128 -3.94 1.15 -15.51
N PRO A 129 -3.79 0.27 -14.51
CA PRO A 129 -2.54 -0.43 -14.25
C PRO A 129 -2.33 -1.60 -15.21
N ALA A 130 -1.09 -2.07 -15.35
CA ALA A 130 -0.79 -3.32 -16.06
C ALA A 130 -1.44 -4.54 -15.39
N VAL A 131 -1.47 -4.55 -14.05
CA VAL A 131 -2.07 -5.63 -13.25
C VAL A 131 -3.57 -5.37 -13.09
N THR A 132 -4.35 -5.84 -14.05
CA THR A 132 -5.80 -5.54 -14.14
C THR A 132 -6.66 -6.30 -13.13
N SER A 133 -6.12 -7.33 -12.47
CA SER A 133 -6.82 -8.14 -11.47
C SER A 133 -6.83 -7.53 -10.06
N LEU A 134 -6.15 -6.40 -9.90
CA LEU A 134 -6.08 -5.74 -8.61
C LEU A 134 -7.42 -5.11 -8.22
N LYS A 135 -7.80 -5.25 -6.95
CA LYS A 135 -9.00 -4.58 -6.43
C LYS A 135 -8.85 -3.06 -6.50
N SER A 136 -9.92 -2.38 -6.88
CA SER A 136 -9.98 -0.92 -6.87
C SER A 136 -9.83 -0.40 -5.43
N LEU A 137 -9.21 0.76 -5.27
CA LEU A 137 -9.19 1.47 -4.00
C LEU A 137 -10.60 1.90 -3.54
N ALA A 138 -11.57 1.98 -4.46
CA ALA A 138 -12.98 2.11 -4.13
C ALA A 138 -13.55 0.86 -3.46
N ASP A 139 -13.16 -0.33 -3.92
CA ASP A 139 -13.64 -1.61 -3.39
C ASP A 139 -12.97 -1.97 -2.05
N VAL A 140 -11.97 -1.16 -1.63
CA VAL A 140 -11.24 -1.29 -0.37
C VAL A 140 -11.97 -0.59 0.79
N GLU A 141 -13.21 -0.11 0.58
CA GLU A 141 -14.11 0.46 1.62
C GLU A 141 -14.18 -0.38 2.91
N ASP A 142 -13.96 -1.70 2.84
CA ASP A 142 -13.85 -2.58 4.01
C ASP A 142 -12.77 -2.15 5.02
N LEU A 143 -11.67 -1.54 4.57
CA LEU A 143 -10.56 -1.09 5.43
C LEU A 143 -10.87 0.23 6.16
N TYR A 144 -11.68 1.11 5.58
CA TYR A 144 -12.19 2.30 6.27
C TYR A 144 -13.30 1.93 7.27
N ALA A 145 -14.19 1.00 6.90
CA ALA A 145 -15.23 0.49 7.79
C ALA A 145 -14.67 -0.29 8.99
N ALA A 146 -13.57 -1.05 8.82
CA ALA A 146 -12.91 -1.77 9.91
C ALA A 146 -12.39 -0.83 11.01
N ARG A 147 -11.77 0.30 10.64
CA ARG A 147 -11.30 1.31 11.62
C ARG A 147 -12.44 2.03 12.33
N ALA A 148 -13.54 2.32 11.62
CA ALA A 148 -14.74 2.90 12.22
C ALA A 148 -15.36 1.93 13.25
N ARG A 149 -15.42 0.63 12.92
CA ARG A 149 -15.86 -0.45 13.83
C ARG A 149 -14.97 -0.56 15.06
N ASP A 150 -13.64 -0.60 14.90
CA ASP A 150 -12.69 -0.68 16.02
C ASP A 150 -12.78 0.52 16.97
N CYS A 151 -12.94 1.72 16.41
CA CYS A 151 -13.10 2.94 17.21
C CYS A 151 -14.41 2.91 18.01
N ALA A 152 -15.51 2.49 17.37
CA ALA A 152 -16.81 2.34 18.02
C ALA A 152 -16.77 1.31 19.18
N VAL A 153 -16.10 0.16 18.97
CA VAL A 153 -15.93 -0.88 20.00
C VAL A 153 -15.15 -0.34 21.21
N LYS A 154 -14.05 0.37 20.99
CA LYS A 154 -13.25 0.98 22.07
C LYS A 154 -14.04 2.01 22.87
N VAL A 155 -14.80 2.87 22.18
CA VAL A 155 -15.66 3.88 22.83
C VAL A 155 -16.78 3.22 23.64
N ALA A 156 -17.43 2.19 23.10
CA ALA A 156 -18.48 1.44 23.81
C ALA A 156 -17.93 0.74 25.06
N ALA A 157 -16.75 0.11 24.97
CA ALA A 157 -16.09 -0.53 26.10
C ALA A 157 -15.66 0.47 27.19
N ALA A 158 -15.22 1.68 26.81
CA ALA A 158 -14.90 2.74 27.76
C ALA A 158 -16.14 3.26 28.49
N ARG A 159 -17.26 3.47 27.77
CA ARG A 159 -18.55 3.89 28.35
C ARG A 159 -19.06 2.87 29.37
N ARG A 160 -19.06 1.58 29.05
CA ARG A 160 -19.51 0.51 29.97
C ARG A 160 -18.71 0.48 31.27
N ARG A 161 -17.37 0.59 31.18
CA ARG A 161 -16.49 0.64 32.36
C ARG A 161 -16.81 1.83 33.26
N ARG A 162 -17.04 3.01 32.68
CA ARG A 162 -17.39 4.23 33.42
C ARG A 162 -18.70 4.05 34.20
N THR A 163 -19.73 3.49 33.56
CA THR A 163 -21.03 3.23 34.21
C THR A 163 -20.94 2.22 35.36
N GLN A 164 -20.11 1.19 35.23
CA GLN A 164 -19.88 0.19 36.28
C GLN A 164 -19.10 0.73 37.49
N LEU A 165 -18.17 1.67 37.26
CA LEU A 165 -17.43 2.33 38.33
C LEU A 165 -18.34 3.27 39.13
N THR A 166 -19.23 4.02 38.46
CA THR A 166 -20.19 4.91 39.12
C THR A 166 -21.24 4.16 39.94
N SER A 167 -21.62 2.93 39.55
CA SER A 167 -22.58 2.12 40.32
C SER A 167 -21.96 1.38 41.51
N LYS A 168 -20.64 1.21 41.54
CA LYS A 168 -19.90 0.58 42.67
C LYS A 168 -19.49 1.55 43.77
N GLY A 169 -19.43 2.86 43.50
CA GLY A 169 -19.05 3.90 44.47
C GLY A 169 -20.20 4.45 45.33
N ILE A 170 -21.42 3.92 45.18
CA ILE A 170 -22.58 4.26 46.00
C ILE A 170 -22.89 3.03 46.88
N ARG A 171 -22.10 2.83 47.94
CA ARG A 171 -22.44 2.01 49.11
C ARG A 171 -21.75 2.60 50.32
#